data_AF-A0AAP5XZ00-F1
#
_entry.id   AF-A0AAP5XZ00-F1
#
_cell.length_a   1.000
_cell.length_b   1.000
_cell.length_c   1.000
_cell.angle_alpha   90.00
_cell.angle_beta   90.00
_cell.angle_gamma   90.00
#
_symmetry.space_group_name_H-M   'P 1'
#
loop_
_entity.id
_entity.type
_entity.pdbx_description
1 polymer ?
#
loop_
_entity_poly.entity_id
_entity_poly.type
_entity_poly.pdbx_seq_one_letter_code
_entity_poly.pdbx_strand_id
1 'polypeptide(L)'
;MAKKIALLGFSALFVASVAFAETASNWIEVTTADDGIFSAKRGTFRSVKGESSALFMYQTKNKKVEYYKVSIKDADCDSGYGELKFFYMDGRLAFKGDYVAEGNSVGAGVGDFMCGVRNAVNSQKS
;
A
#
# COMPACT_ATOMS: atom_id res chain seq x y z
N MET A 1 -41.89 -57.57 -29.28
CA MET A 1 -40.98 -56.44 -29.58
C MET A 1 -41.06 -55.44 -28.43
N ALA A 2 -39.91 -54.97 -27.99
CA ALA A 2 -39.64 -54.37 -26.67
C ALA A 2 -40.12 -52.92 -26.52
N LYS A 3 -40.28 -52.48 -25.26
CA LYS A 3 -39.71 -51.20 -24.81
C LYS A 3 -39.52 -51.20 -23.29
N LYS A 4 -38.29 -51.52 -22.86
CA LYS A 4 -37.81 -51.28 -21.50
C LYS A 4 -37.54 -49.78 -21.37
N ILE A 5 -38.19 -49.11 -20.41
CA ILE A 5 -37.97 -47.71 -20.10
C ILE A 5 -36.70 -47.64 -19.26
N ALA A 6 -35.61 -47.19 -19.88
CA ALA A 6 -34.35 -46.92 -19.19
C ALA A 6 -34.49 -45.64 -18.35
N LEU A 7 -34.37 -45.75 -17.03
CA LEU A 7 -34.20 -44.59 -16.15
C LEU A 7 -32.82 -43.97 -16.43
N LEU A 8 -32.82 -42.75 -16.96
CA LEU A 8 -31.62 -41.93 -17.09
C LEU A 8 -31.34 -41.28 -15.74
N GLY A 9 -30.27 -41.74 -15.08
CA GLY A 9 -29.77 -41.18 -13.82
C GLY A 9 -29.33 -39.73 -14.01
N PHE A 10 -29.92 -38.84 -13.20
CA PHE A 10 -29.55 -37.43 -13.14
C PHE A 10 -28.27 -37.29 -12.30
N SER A 11 -27.09 -37.39 -12.94
CA SER A 11 -25.83 -37.06 -12.27
C SER A 11 -25.69 -35.55 -12.17
N ALA A 12 -26.03 -34.98 -11.02
CA ALA A 12 -25.74 -33.59 -10.72
C ALA A 12 -24.21 -33.43 -10.53
N LEU A 13 -23.55 -32.89 -11.56
CA LEU A 13 -22.18 -32.40 -11.46
C LEU A 13 -22.17 -31.19 -10.51
N PHE A 14 -21.88 -31.43 -9.24
CA PHE A 14 -21.46 -30.37 -8.32
C PHE A 14 -20.10 -29.85 -8.81
N VAL A 15 -20.12 -28.83 -9.65
CA VAL A 15 -18.93 -28.01 -9.92
C VAL A 15 -18.68 -27.23 -8.64
N ALA A 16 -17.78 -27.75 -7.80
CA ALA A 16 -17.26 -26.99 -6.68
C ALA A 16 -16.52 -25.77 -7.23
N SER A 17 -17.18 -24.61 -7.24
CA SER A 17 -16.53 -23.34 -7.49
C SER A 17 -15.53 -23.12 -6.35
N VAL A 18 -14.27 -23.44 -6.60
CA VAL A 18 -13.16 -22.98 -5.77
C VAL A 18 -13.08 -21.46 -5.92
N ALA A 19 -13.65 -20.73 -4.96
CA ALA A 19 -13.37 -19.32 -4.83
C ALA A 19 -11.94 -19.20 -4.29
N PHE A 20 -10.97 -19.07 -5.18
CA PHE A 20 -9.65 -18.59 -4.78
C PHE A 20 -9.83 -17.13 -4.37
N ALA A 21 -9.88 -16.87 -3.07
CA ALA A 21 -9.60 -15.54 -2.57
C ALA A 21 -8.13 -15.26 -2.88
N GLU A 22 -7.84 -14.60 -4.00
CA GLU A 22 -6.59 -13.88 -4.15
C GLU A 22 -6.56 -12.87 -3.00
N THR A 23 -5.82 -13.20 -1.95
CA THR A 23 -5.50 -12.25 -0.88
C THR A 23 -4.47 -11.30 -1.46
N ALA A 24 -4.91 -10.44 -2.38
CA ALA A 24 -4.12 -9.32 -2.84
C ALA A 24 -3.71 -8.55 -1.57
N SER A 25 -2.41 -8.58 -1.26
CA SER A 25 -1.88 -7.92 -0.08
C SER A 25 -2.30 -6.45 -0.12
N ASN A 26 -2.87 -5.95 0.97
CA ASN A 26 -3.23 -4.53 1.10
C ASN A 26 -1.99 -3.63 1.29
N TRP A 27 -0.79 -4.20 1.15
CA TRP A 27 0.49 -3.52 1.22
C TRP A 27 1.12 -3.41 -0.16
N ILE A 28 1.52 -2.21 -0.52
CA ILE A 28 2.21 -1.89 -1.77
C ILE A 28 3.67 -1.67 -1.42
N GLU A 29 4.58 -2.45 -2.00
CA GLU A 29 6.01 -2.18 -1.85
C GLU A 29 6.35 -0.82 -2.48
N VAL A 30 7.07 0.01 -1.72
CA VAL A 30 7.39 1.39 -2.12
C VAL A 30 8.87 1.55 -2.40
N THR A 31 9.71 1.11 -1.46
CA THR A 31 11.16 1.20 -1.62
C THR A 31 11.84 0.13 -0.76
N THR A 32 13.05 -0.25 -1.16
CA THR A 32 13.90 -1.15 -0.41
C THR A 32 15.06 -0.38 0.23
N ALA A 33 15.57 -0.91 1.33
CA ALA A 33 16.79 -0.51 2.00
C ALA A 33 17.68 -1.76 2.13
N ASP A 34 18.94 -1.58 2.50
CA ASP A 34 19.89 -2.69 2.66
C ASP A 34 19.41 -3.74 3.68
N ASP A 35 18.66 -3.33 4.69
CA ASP A 35 18.22 -4.15 5.81
C ASP A 35 16.72 -4.46 5.83
N GLY A 36 15.93 -3.91 4.90
CA GLY A 36 14.49 -4.13 4.87
C GLY A 36 13.73 -3.47 3.72
N ILE A 37 12.40 -3.53 3.81
CA ILE A 37 11.46 -3.06 2.78
C ILE A 37 10.45 -2.12 3.43
N PHE A 38 10.18 -0.98 2.78
CA PHE A 38 9.07 -0.11 3.10
C PHE A 38 7.88 -0.40 2.20
N SER A 39 6.72 -0.59 2.80
CA SER A 39 5.45 -0.81 2.10
C SER A 39 4.36 0.12 2.62
N ALA A 40 3.53 0.67 1.75
CA ALA A 40 2.40 1.53 2.10
C ALA A 40 1.09 0.72 2.18
N LYS A 41 0.23 1.03 3.16
CA LYS A 41 -1.09 0.40 3.29
C LYS A 41 -2.12 1.09 2.41
N ARG A 42 -2.74 0.34 1.50
CA ARG A 42 -3.86 0.80 0.68
C ARG A 42 -4.99 1.35 1.55
N GLY A 43 -5.62 2.43 1.10
CA GLY A 43 -6.78 3.05 1.76
C GLY A 43 -6.46 3.92 2.99
N THR A 44 -5.19 4.02 3.39
CA THR A 44 -4.79 4.83 4.56
C THR A 44 -4.33 6.23 4.22
N PHE A 45 -4.12 6.54 2.93
CA PHE A 45 -3.73 7.87 2.50
C PHE A 45 -4.78 8.92 2.90
N ARG A 46 -4.35 10.00 3.53
CA ARG A 46 -5.17 11.15 3.91
C ARG A 46 -4.39 12.42 3.62
N SER A 47 -5.01 13.38 2.95
CA SER A 47 -4.49 14.75 2.83
C SER A 47 -5.44 15.69 3.57
N VAL A 48 -4.91 16.41 4.54
CA VAL A 48 -5.67 17.30 5.43
C VAL A 48 -4.85 18.58 5.64
N LYS A 49 -5.43 19.74 5.33
CA LYS A 49 -4.85 21.06 5.61
C LYS A 49 -3.40 21.24 5.11
N GLY A 50 -3.09 20.78 3.90
CA GLY A 50 -1.76 20.97 3.29
C GLY A 50 -0.70 19.97 3.77
N GLU A 51 -1.11 18.90 4.46
CA GLU A 51 -0.24 17.79 4.85
C GLU A 51 -0.85 16.47 4.42
N SER A 52 -0.06 15.66 3.73
CA SER A 52 -0.42 14.32 3.28
C SER A 52 0.18 13.29 4.24
N SER A 53 -0.56 12.23 4.54
CA SER A 53 -0.10 11.13 5.40
C SER A 53 -0.60 9.76 4.94
N ALA A 54 0.14 8.71 5.26
CA ALA A 54 -0.28 7.32 5.04
C ALA A 54 0.40 6.39 6.05
N LEU A 55 -0.14 5.16 6.19
CA LEU A 55 0.46 4.13 7.01
C LEU A 55 1.51 3.36 6.20
N PHE A 56 2.71 3.28 6.74
CA PHE A 56 3.79 2.46 6.21
C PHE A 56 4.16 1.34 7.17
N MET A 57 4.63 0.26 6.58
CA MET A 57 5.27 -0.86 7.25
C MET A 57 6.74 -0.87 6.83
N TYR A 58 7.63 -0.97 7.81
CA TYR A 58 9.02 -1.33 7.59
C TYR A 58 9.22 -2.78 8.04
N GLN A 59 9.57 -3.65 7.09
CA GLN A 59 9.88 -5.05 7.39
C GLN A 59 11.35 -5.31 7.13
N THR A 60 12.07 -5.63 8.19
CA THR A 60 13.48 -6.01 8.12
C THR A 60 13.67 -7.42 7.56
N LYS A 61 14.88 -7.76 7.12
CA LYS A 61 15.25 -9.10 6.62
C LYS A 61 15.01 -10.22 7.63
N ASN A 62 15.10 -9.94 8.94
CA ASN A 62 14.81 -10.92 10.00
C ASN A 62 13.30 -11.03 10.33
N LYS A 63 12.43 -10.42 9.52
CA LYS A 63 10.97 -10.37 9.68
C LYS A 63 10.47 -9.58 10.88
N LYS A 64 11.30 -8.76 11.53
CA LYS A 64 10.79 -7.73 12.45
C LYS A 64 10.05 -6.68 11.65
N VAL A 65 8.85 -6.34 12.12
CA VAL A 65 7.94 -5.38 11.49
C VAL A 65 7.73 -4.17 12.40
N GLU A 66 7.89 -2.98 11.83
CA GLU A 66 7.57 -1.71 12.47
C GLU A 66 6.58 -0.94 11.61
N TYR A 67 5.65 -0.23 12.25
CA TYR A 67 4.62 0.55 11.57
C TYR A 67 4.80 2.03 11.88
N TYR A 68 4.66 2.85 10.84
CA TYR A 68 4.80 4.30 10.95
C TYR A 68 3.65 5.01 10.24
N LYS A 69 3.10 6.04 10.88
CA LYS A 69 2.37 7.07 10.14
C LYS A 69 3.42 7.98 9.55
N VAL A 70 3.52 8.00 8.23
CA VAL A 70 4.43 8.90 7.52
C VAL A 70 3.64 10.12 7.08
N SER A 71 4.20 11.31 7.26
CA SER A 71 3.64 12.53 6.71
C SER A 71 4.66 13.34 5.92
N ILE A 72 4.15 14.09 4.94
CA ILE A 72 4.87 15.05 4.11
C ILE A 72 4.00 16.29 3.93
N LYS A 73 4.60 17.47 3.92
CA LYS A 73 3.86 18.68 3.56
C LYS A 73 3.56 18.68 2.07
N ASP A 74 2.40 19.18 1.70
CA ASP A 74 2.04 19.33 0.28
C ASP A 74 3.02 20.29 -0.41
N ALA A 75 3.46 21.36 0.27
CA ALA A 75 4.48 22.27 -0.27
C ALA A 75 5.82 21.56 -0.59
N ASP A 76 6.22 20.55 0.20
CA ASP A 76 7.47 19.81 -0.01
C ASP A 76 7.37 18.89 -1.24
N CYS A 77 6.17 18.36 -1.51
CA CYS A 77 5.88 17.66 -2.75
C CYS A 77 5.90 18.59 -3.97
N ASP A 78 5.40 19.83 -3.80
CA ASP A 78 5.36 20.81 -4.90
C ASP A 78 6.76 21.36 -5.22
N SER A 79 7.64 21.48 -4.23
CA SER A 79 9.04 21.87 -4.41
C SER A 79 9.95 20.74 -4.87
N GLY A 80 9.54 19.48 -4.71
CA GLY A 80 10.37 18.31 -5.00
C GLY A 80 11.48 18.07 -3.98
N TYR A 81 11.41 18.70 -2.80
CA TYR A 81 12.34 18.48 -1.70
C TYR A 81 11.75 18.99 -0.38
N GLY A 82 12.19 18.40 0.74
CA GLY A 82 11.73 18.80 2.07
C GLY A 82 11.99 17.73 3.12
N GLU A 83 11.03 17.53 4.03
CA GLU A 83 11.18 16.61 5.16
C GLU A 83 9.96 15.67 5.31
N LEU A 84 10.23 14.37 5.37
CA LEU A 84 9.30 13.35 5.82
C LEU A 84 9.33 13.23 7.34
N LYS A 85 8.17 13.04 7.95
CA LYS A 85 8.05 12.77 9.38
C LYS A 85 7.46 11.39 9.60
N PHE A 86 8.16 10.58 10.38
CA PHE A 86 7.74 9.23 10.74
C PHE A 86 7.28 9.25 12.20
N PHE A 87 6.03 8.86 12.43
CA PHE A 87 5.43 8.80 13.76
C PHE A 87 5.12 7.35 14.13
N TYR A 88 5.35 7.00 15.39
CA TYR A 88 4.79 5.78 15.97
C TYR A 88 3.26 5.82 16.01
N MET A 89 2.61 4.68 16.22
CA MET A 89 1.14 4.58 16.26
C MET A 89 0.50 5.34 17.43
N ASP A 90 1.27 5.62 18.49
CA ASP A 90 0.87 6.47 19.60
C ASP A 90 0.97 7.99 19.27
N GLY A 91 1.41 8.33 18.06
CA GLY A 91 1.54 9.71 17.59
C GLY A 91 2.86 10.40 17.96
N ARG A 92 3.75 9.75 18.72
CA ARG A 92 5.09 10.30 18.99
C ARG A 92 5.93 10.29 17.73
N LEU A 93 6.71 11.36 17.53
CA LEU A 93 7.68 11.43 16.44
C LEU A 93 8.77 10.37 16.69
N ALA A 94 8.96 9.47 15.72
CA ALA A 94 10.01 8.48 15.74
C ALA A 94 11.30 9.09 15.17
N PHE A 95 11.24 9.56 13.93
CA PHE A 95 12.36 10.21 13.24
C PHE A 95 11.88 11.05 12.06
N LYS A 96 12.81 11.80 11.47
CA LYS A 96 12.63 12.59 10.25
C LYS A 96 13.54 12.05 9.17
N GLY A 97 13.11 12.13 7.91
CA GLY A 97 13.91 11.76 6.76
C GLY A 97 13.91 12.87 5.73
N ASP A 98 15.06 13.13 5.12
CA ASP A 98 15.13 14.11 4.04
C ASP A 98 14.43 13.57 2.79
N TYR A 99 13.63 14.43 2.16
CA TYR A 99 13.01 14.16 0.87
C TYR A 99 13.71 14.96 -0.23
N VAL A 100 14.11 14.27 -1.29
CA VAL A 100 14.53 14.85 -2.56
C VAL A 100 13.89 13.99 -3.64
N ALA A 101 13.11 14.61 -4.52
CA ALA A 101 12.42 13.93 -5.60
C ALA A 101 13.40 13.21 -6.52
N GLU A 102 13.06 11.98 -6.92
CA GLU A 102 13.88 11.13 -7.79
C GLU A 102 15.30 10.86 -7.23
N GLY A 103 15.46 10.97 -5.91
CA GLY A 103 16.70 10.67 -5.20
C GLY A 103 16.92 9.16 -4.95
N ASN A 104 18.09 8.82 -4.40
CA ASN A 104 18.51 7.43 -4.16
C ASN A 104 18.36 6.98 -2.70
N SER A 105 17.52 7.65 -1.91
CA SER A 105 17.33 7.34 -0.48
C SER A 105 15.95 6.73 -0.21
N VAL A 106 15.79 6.07 0.94
CA VAL A 106 14.46 5.65 1.43
C VAL A 106 13.51 6.84 1.54
N GLY A 107 14.03 8.01 1.94
CA GLY A 107 13.25 9.24 2.01
C GLY A 107 12.76 9.69 0.63
N ALA A 108 13.59 9.59 -0.40
CA ALA A 108 13.18 9.85 -1.78
C ALA A 108 12.07 8.89 -2.24
N GLY A 109 12.26 7.58 -2.10
CA GLY A 109 11.26 6.59 -2.54
C GLY A 109 9.91 6.71 -1.81
N VAL A 110 9.94 6.93 -0.49
CA VAL A 110 8.71 7.16 0.31
C VAL A 110 8.04 8.47 -0.07
N GLY A 111 8.81 9.54 -0.25
CA GLY A 111 8.31 10.85 -0.64
C GLY A 111 7.70 10.85 -2.05
N ASP A 112 8.37 10.27 -3.04
CA ASP A 112 7.88 10.18 -4.42
C ASP A 112 6.57 9.39 -4.49
N PHE A 113 6.47 8.29 -3.75
CA PHE A 113 5.21 7.56 -3.63
C PHE A 113 4.09 8.42 -3.03
N MET A 114 4.37 9.08 -1.91
CA MET A 114 3.42 9.96 -1.22
C MET A 114 2.93 11.10 -2.13
N CYS A 115 3.85 11.79 -2.80
CA CYS A 115 3.56 12.90 -3.69
C CYS A 115 2.83 12.43 -4.96
N GLY A 116 3.21 11.28 -5.51
CA GLY A 116 2.52 10.65 -6.65
C GLY A 116 1.06 10.30 -6.32
N VAL A 117 0.81 9.67 -5.17
CA VAL A 117 -0.56 9.37 -4.70
C VAL A 117 -1.37 10.65 -4.50
N ARG A 118 -0.78 11.68 -3.88
CA ARG A 118 -1.43 12.98 -3.71
C ARG A 118 -1.85 13.59 -5.05
N ASN A 119 -0.94 13.62 -6.02
CA ASN A 119 -1.20 14.17 -7.34
C ASN A 119 -2.34 13.40 -8.04
N ALA A 120 -2.31 12.06 -7.98
CA ALA A 120 -3.39 11.23 -8.53
C ALA A 120 -4.74 11.52 -7.88
N VAL A 121 -4.80 11.66 -6.55
CA VAL A 121 -6.03 11.99 -5.82
C VAL A 121 -6.54 13.38 -6.18
N ASN A 122 -5.65 14.36 -6.34
CA ASN A 122 -6.04 15.73 -6.70
C ASN A 122 -6.57 15.80 -8.14
N SER A 123 -5.96 15.08 -9.09
CA SER A 123 -6.45 15.02 -10.48
C SER A 123 -7.84 14.39 -10.61
N GLN A 124 -8.24 13.50 -9.69
CA GLN A 124 -9.60 12.91 -9.68
C GLN A 124 -10.67 13.85 -9.09
N LYS A 125 -10.26 14.96 -8.45
CA LYS A 125 -11.18 15.96 -7.90
C LYS A 125 -11.42 17.14 -8.84
N SER A 126 -10.60 17.29 -9.87
CA SER A 126 -10.72 18.32 -10.92
C SER A 126 -11.64 17.84 -12.04
#